data_AF-A0A2M9PFT1-F1
#
_entry.id   AF-A0A2M9PFT1-F1
#
_cell.length_a   1.000
_cell.length_b   1.000
_cell.length_c   1.000
_cell.angle_alpha   90.00
_cell.angle_beta   90.00
_cell.angle_gamma   90.00
#
_symmetry.space_group_name_H-M   'P 1'
#
loop_
_entity.id
_entity.type
_entity.pdbx_description
1 polymer ?
#
loop_
_entity_poly.entity_id
_entity_poly.type
_entity_poly.pdbx_seq_one_letter_code
_entity_poly.pdbx_strand_id
1 'polypeptide(L)'
;MVEKPAIAALTRASRGDAAVLYVTLALTVLRDLTEAIVVGFALGAMLFIHRMSRAVEVAPHAEDEAPGAISTPEAMIYRVRGALFFGAVSAVAAVLERLDDDHKVLIVDFTDVTLADSSAAHMIEGLAHKAHRRGTAIYLTGATPALRRELLTQGVRPPLVHYAATIETALDSARRRGLIPAAA
;
A
#
# COMPACT_ATOMS: atom_id res chain seq x y z
N MET A 1 15.19 17.45 35.74
CA MET A 1 14.47 18.66 35.29
C MET A 1 13.26 18.20 34.49
N VAL A 2 12.04 18.64 34.81
CA VAL A 2 10.82 18.27 34.07
C VAL A 2 10.36 19.47 33.27
N GLU A 3 10.40 19.37 31.94
CA GLU A 3 9.96 20.44 31.04
C GLU A 3 8.46 20.36 30.78
N LYS A 4 7.69 20.99 31.67
CA LYS A 4 6.24 21.15 31.56
C LYS A 4 5.76 21.64 30.18
N PRO A 5 6.39 22.63 29.52
CA PRO A 5 5.93 23.10 28.20
C PRO A 5 6.11 22.04 27.10
N ALA A 6 7.18 21.25 27.13
CA ALA A 6 7.41 20.18 26.16
C ALA A 6 6.37 19.06 26.30
N ILE A 7 6.03 18.68 27.53
CA ILE A 7 4.97 17.70 27.80
C ILE A 7 3.61 18.21 27.31
N ALA A 8 3.28 19.48 27.58
CA ALA A 8 2.04 20.09 27.11
C ALA A 8 1.94 20.19 25.58
N ALA A 9 3.07 20.45 24.90
CA ALA A 9 3.12 20.50 23.45
C ALA A 9 2.92 19.11 22.84
N LEU A 10 3.64 18.09 23.32
CA LEU A 10 3.56 16.72 22.79
C LEU A 10 2.17 16.10 22.99
N THR A 11 1.58 16.34 24.16
CA THR A 11 0.24 15.83 24.49
C THR A 11 -0.86 16.40 23.63
N ARG A 12 -0.71 17.65 23.16
CA ARG A 12 -1.62 18.28 22.21
C ARG A 12 -1.37 17.85 20.76
N ALA A 13 -0.13 17.53 20.40
CA ALA A 13 0.24 17.18 19.04
C ALA A 13 -0.17 15.75 18.64
N SER A 14 0.06 14.76 19.51
CA SER A 14 -0.22 13.35 19.19
C SER A 14 -0.63 12.56 20.42
N ARG A 15 -1.84 11.99 20.40
CA ARG A 15 -2.33 11.12 21.48
C ARG A 15 -1.48 9.85 21.64
N GLY A 16 -0.88 9.37 20.54
CA GLY A 16 0.05 8.24 20.58
C GLY A 16 1.33 8.60 21.32
N ASP A 17 1.96 9.71 20.97
CA ASP A 17 3.22 10.13 21.61
C ASP A 17 3.02 10.49 23.08
N ALA A 18 1.86 11.06 23.42
CA ALA A 18 1.43 11.28 24.79
C ALA A 18 1.35 9.96 25.58
N ALA A 19 0.74 8.92 25.00
CA ALA A 19 0.62 7.62 25.66
C ALA A 19 1.99 7.00 25.93
N VAL A 20 2.91 7.02 24.96
CA VAL A 20 4.29 6.53 25.15
C VAL A 20 4.98 7.30 26.27
N LEU A 21 4.89 8.63 26.26
CA LEU A 21 5.48 9.49 27.30
C LEU A 21 4.96 9.14 28.70
N TYR A 22 3.63 9.07 28.87
CA TYR A 22 3.06 8.82 30.20
C TYR A 22 3.32 7.39 30.69
N VAL A 23 3.29 6.39 29.81
CA VAL A 23 3.60 5.00 30.19
C VAL A 23 5.07 4.86 30.60
N THR A 24 5.99 5.41 29.81
CA THR A 24 7.44 5.36 30.13
C THR A 24 7.78 6.11 31.39
N LEU A 25 7.19 7.30 31.58
CA LEU A 25 7.36 8.08 32.80
C LEU A 25 6.82 7.33 34.02
N ALA A 26 5.62 6.74 33.93
CA ALA A 26 5.02 5.98 35.02
C ALA A 26 5.88 4.76 35.39
N LEU A 27 6.39 4.02 34.41
CA LEU A 27 7.30 2.90 34.67
C LEU A 27 8.61 3.34 35.30
N THR A 28 9.18 4.47 34.87
CA THR A 28 10.43 4.99 35.44
C THR A 28 10.26 5.37 36.92
N VAL A 29 9.07 5.86 37.31
CA VAL A 29 8.78 6.30 38.68
C VAL A 29 8.33 5.15 39.58
N LEU A 30 7.53 4.21 39.06
CA LEU A 30 6.88 3.15 39.84
C LEU A 30 7.64 1.81 39.82
N ARG A 31 8.55 1.62 38.86
CA ARG A 31 9.27 0.36 38.59
C ARG A 31 10.77 0.65 38.44
N ASP A 32 11.36 0.26 37.31
CA ASP A 32 12.78 0.33 37.00
C ASP A 32 13.01 1.09 35.70
N LEU A 33 14.12 1.83 35.64
CA LEU A 33 14.50 2.62 34.46
C LEU A 33 14.73 1.73 33.23
N THR A 34 15.32 0.55 33.40
CA THR A 34 15.61 -0.39 32.32
C THR A 34 14.31 -0.93 31.72
N GLU A 35 13.36 -1.32 32.57
CA GLU A 35 12.03 -1.76 32.14
C GLU A 35 11.31 -0.65 31.36
N ALA A 36 11.37 0.59 31.86
CA ALA A 36 10.80 1.75 31.19
C ALA A 36 11.40 2.01 29.80
N ILE A 37 12.73 1.85 29.64
CA ILE A 37 13.41 2.00 28.35
C ILE A 37 12.93 0.96 27.34
N VAL A 38 12.89 -0.33 27.75
CA VAL A 38 12.48 -1.43 26.86
C VAL A 38 11.03 -1.25 26.42
N VAL A 39 10.12 -0.97 27.36
CA VAL A 39 8.70 -0.77 27.04
C VAL A 39 8.50 0.49 26.19
N GLY A 40 9.21 1.57 26.51
CA GLY A 40 9.14 2.82 25.75
C GLY A 40 9.58 2.66 24.30
N PHE A 41 10.70 1.97 24.10
CA PHE A 41 11.20 1.65 22.77
C PHE A 41 10.20 0.78 21.99
N ALA A 42 9.64 -0.26 22.62
CA ALA A 42 8.66 -1.14 21.99
C ALA A 42 7.38 -0.39 21.57
N LEU A 43 6.83 0.46 22.45
CA LEU A 43 5.65 1.26 22.12
C LEU A 43 5.94 2.30 21.04
N GLY A 44 7.11 2.95 21.09
CA GLY A 44 7.56 3.89 20.07
C GLY A 44 7.71 3.22 18.69
N ALA A 45 8.33 2.04 18.64
CA ALA A 45 8.45 1.24 17.43
C ALA A 45 7.07 0.83 16.88
N MET A 46 6.15 0.40 17.75
CA MET A 46 4.78 0.04 17.35
C MET A 46 4.02 1.25 16.77
N LEU A 47 4.12 2.43 17.39
CA LEU A 47 3.53 3.65 16.83
C LEU A 47 4.15 4.06 15.51
N PHE A 48 5.46 3.92 15.38
CA PHE A 48 6.16 4.19 14.12
C PHE A 48 5.64 3.28 13.00
N ILE A 49 5.54 1.97 13.25
CA ILE A 49 4.97 0.99 12.31
C ILE A 49 3.53 1.38 11.95
N HIS A 50 2.71 1.74 12.93
CA HIS A 50 1.33 2.14 12.70
C HIS A 50 1.21 3.42 11.84
N ARG A 51 2.09 4.40 12.04
CA ARG A 51 2.12 5.62 11.21
C ARG A 51 2.57 5.31 9.79
N MET A 52 3.62 4.50 9.65
CA MET A 52 4.12 4.08 8.34
C MET A 52 3.07 3.31 7.55
N SER A 53 2.33 2.39 8.19
CA SER A 53 1.26 1.65 7.51
C SER A 53 0.12 2.55 7.01
N ARG A 54 -0.14 3.67 7.69
CA ARG A 54 -1.19 4.62 7.30
C ARG A 54 -0.73 5.62 6.24
N ALA A 55 0.58 5.74 6.01
CA ALA A 55 1.14 6.59 4.95
C ALA A 55 1.10 5.92 3.56
N VAL A 56 0.48 4.74 3.46
CA VAL A 56 0.23 4.09 2.18
C VAL A 56 -1.01 4.69 1.55
N GLU A 57 -0.85 5.25 0.36
CA GLU A 57 -1.93 5.87 -0.40
C GLU A 57 -2.22 5.04 -1.65
N VAL A 58 -3.49 4.80 -1.89
CA VAL A 58 -4.00 4.21 -3.14
C VAL A 58 -4.85 5.28 -3.78
N ALA A 59 -4.32 5.90 -4.83
CA ALA A 59 -5.02 6.94 -5.56
C ALA A 59 -5.43 6.42 -6.95
N PRO A 60 -6.67 6.67 -7.40
CA PRO A 60 -6.98 6.53 -8.82
C PRO A 60 -6.09 7.50 -9.60
N HIS A 61 -5.53 7.05 -10.72
CA HIS A 61 -4.63 7.87 -11.54
C HIS A 61 -5.30 9.13 -12.13
N ALA A 62 -6.62 9.30 -11.95
CA ALA A 62 -7.42 10.37 -12.51
C ALA A 62 -7.19 11.76 -11.88
N GLU A 63 -6.44 11.89 -10.77
CA GLU A 63 -6.33 13.17 -10.04
C GLU A 63 -4.93 13.79 -9.95
N ASP A 64 -3.87 13.14 -10.44
CA ASP A 64 -2.52 13.75 -10.48
C ASP A 64 -2.08 14.04 -11.93
N GLU A 65 -2.01 15.33 -12.21
CA GLU A 65 -1.40 16.03 -13.34
C GLU A 65 -0.36 15.22 -14.15
N ALA A 66 -0.80 14.58 -15.23
CA ALA A 66 0.02 14.33 -16.40
C ALA A 66 -0.86 14.46 -17.66
N PRO A 67 -0.51 15.33 -18.63
CA PRO A 67 -1.23 15.42 -19.90
C PRO A 67 -0.92 14.15 -20.71
N GLY A 68 -1.71 13.10 -20.47
CA GLY A 68 -1.51 11.77 -21.06
C GLY A 68 -2.21 10.62 -20.32
N ALA A 69 -2.78 10.85 -19.13
CA ALA A 69 -3.50 9.81 -18.37
C ALA A 69 -4.84 9.46 -19.05
N ILE A 70 -4.82 8.44 -19.91
CA ILE A 70 -6.01 7.87 -20.54
C ILE A 70 -6.79 7.08 -19.49
N SER A 71 -7.70 7.75 -18.78
CA SER A 71 -8.79 7.07 -18.08
C SER A 71 -9.82 6.64 -19.13
N THR A 72 -9.59 5.51 -19.81
CA THR A 72 -10.62 4.92 -20.66
C THR A 72 -11.71 4.32 -19.78
N PRO A 73 -13.01 4.46 -20.12
CA PRO A 73 -14.13 3.93 -19.33
C PRO A 73 -14.05 2.42 -19.02
N GLU A 74 -13.19 1.68 -19.71
CA GLU A 74 -13.07 0.23 -19.63
C GLU A 74 -11.84 -0.26 -18.86
N ALA A 75 -10.93 0.66 -18.48
CA ALA A 75 -9.69 0.32 -17.78
C ALA A 75 -9.47 1.24 -16.58
N MET A 76 -9.33 0.64 -15.40
CA MET A 76 -9.11 1.38 -14.18
C MET A 76 -7.65 1.28 -13.74
N ILE A 77 -7.01 2.42 -13.53
CA ILE A 77 -5.58 2.54 -13.22
C ILE A 77 -5.42 3.01 -11.77
N TYR A 78 -4.79 2.18 -10.95
CA TYR A 78 -4.45 2.47 -9.57
C TYR A 78 -2.96 2.64 -9.41
N ARG A 79 -2.55 3.74 -8.79
CA ARG A 79 -1.19 3.91 -8.33
C ARG A 79 -1.13 3.65 -6.84
N VAL A 80 -0.26 2.73 -6.46
CA VAL A 80 0.00 2.41 -5.06
C VAL A 80 1.29 3.11 -4.65
N ARG A 81 1.20 3.94 -3.61
CA ARG A 81 2.33 4.71 -3.08
C ARG A 81 2.67 4.24 -1.67
N GLY A 82 3.97 4.10 -1.38
CA GLY A 82 4.47 3.82 -0.04
C GLY A 82 4.85 2.35 0.22
N ALA A 83 4.86 1.96 1.49
CA ALA A 83 5.33 0.63 1.93
C ALA A 83 4.18 -0.37 2.09
N LEU A 84 4.13 -1.37 1.22
CA LEU A 84 3.15 -2.46 1.28
C LEU A 84 3.63 -3.59 2.18
N PHE A 85 3.26 -3.55 3.45
CA PHE A 85 3.60 -4.62 4.39
C PHE A 85 2.37 -5.05 5.20
N PHE A 86 2.50 -6.08 6.03
CA PHE A 86 1.40 -6.64 6.84
C PHE A 86 0.51 -5.59 7.55
N GLY A 87 1.06 -4.44 7.94
CA GLY A 87 0.31 -3.36 8.61
C GLY A 87 -0.55 -2.51 7.68
N ALA A 88 -0.24 -2.45 6.37
CA ALA A 88 -0.93 -1.62 5.39
C ALA A 88 -1.81 -2.42 4.42
N VAL A 89 -1.50 -3.70 4.18
CA VAL A 89 -2.13 -4.49 3.13
C VAL A 89 -3.66 -4.58 3.24
N SER A 90 -4.20 -4.69 4.46
CA SER A 90 -5.66 -4.79 4.66
C SER A 90 -6.41 -3.53 4.22
N ALA A 91 -5.80 -2.35 4.42
CA ALA A 91 -6.40 -1.08 3.99
C ALA A 91 -6.37 -0.96 2.46
N VAL A 92 -5.23 -1.31 1.85
CA VAL A 92 -5.06 -1.31 0.39
C VAL A 92 -6.01 -2.29 -0.29
N ALA A 93 -6.11 -3.52 0.23
CA ALA A 93 -7.03 -4.53 -0.27
C ALA A 93 -8.48 -4.04 -0.22
N ALA A 94 -8.90 -3.45 0.90
CA ALA A 94 -10.27 -2.94 1.05
C ALA A 94 -10.59 -1.82 0.05
N VAL A 95 -9.61 -0.99 -0.32
CA VAL A 95 -9.77 0.04 -1.34
C VAL A 95 -9.90 -0.61 -2.72
N LEU A 96 -8.93 -1.44 -3.11
CA LEU A 96 -8.92 -2.10 -4.43
C LEU A 96 -10.17 -2.95 -4.65
N GLU A 97 -10.61 -3.71 -3.64
CA GLU A 97 -11.79 -4.56 -3.74
C GLU A 97 -13.11 -3.81 -3.90
N ARG A 98 -13.23 -2.60 -3.35
CA ARG A 98 -14.46 -1.78 -3.44
C ARG A 98 -14.63 -1.10 -4.78
N LEU A 99 -13.55 -0.98 -5.54
CA LEU A 99 -13.54 -0.26 -6.80
C LEU A 99 -13.70 -1.20 -8.01
N ASP A 100 -13.46 -2.50 -7.83
CA ASP A 100 -13.34 -3.50 -8.89
C ASP A 100 -14.68 -4.08 -9.41
N ASP A 101 -15.80 -3.35 -9.27
CA ASP A 101 -17.14 -3.92 -9.53
C ASP A 101 -17.67 -3.73 -10.97
N ASP A 102 -17.03 -2.93 -11.85
CA ASP A 102 -17.61 -2.63 -13.18
C ASP A 102 -16.61 -2.58 -14.38
N HIS A 103 -15.33 -2.93 -14.19
CA HIS A 103 -14.30 -2.75 -15.24
C HIS A 103 -13.71 -4.08 -15.74
N LYS A 104 -13.38 -4.14 -17.04
CA LYS A 104 -12.78 -5.32 -17.69
C LYS A 104 -11.28 -5.42 -17.46
N VAL A 105 -10.60 -4.30 -17.20
CA VAL A 105 -9.15 -4.22 -17.02
C VAL A 105 -8.80 -3.43 -15.76
N LEU A 106 -7.99 -4.03 -14.90
CA LEU A 106 -7.43 -3.42 -13.71
C LEU A 106 -5.91 -3.28 -13.87
N ILE A 107 -5.39 -2.07 -13.80
CA ILE A 107 -3.94 -1.80 -13.84
C ILE A 107 -3.51 -1.32 -12.46
N VAL A 108 -2.57 -2.04 -11.84
CA VAL A 108 -1.97 -1.69 -10.54
C VAL A 108 -0.51 -1.30 -10.76
N ASP A 109 -0.20 -0.03 -10.52
CA ASP A 109 1.11 0.57 -10.69
C ASP A 109 1.88 0.64 -9.37
N PHE A 110 3.01 -0.08 -9.32
CA PHE A 110 3.91 -0.18 -8.18
C PHE A 110 5.13 0.76 -8.27
N THR A 111 5.14 1.70 -9.22
CA THR A 111 6.29 2.60 -9.45
C THR A 111 6.70 3.35 -8.17
N ASP A 112 5.72 3.77 -7.36
CA ASP A 112 5.94 4.52 -6.12
C ASP A 112 5.96 3.63 -4.85
N VAL A 113 6.05 2.30 -5.02
CA VAL A 113 6.13 1.36 -3.90
C VAL A 113 7.59 1.21 -3.47
N THR A 114 7.86 1.64 -2.24
CA THR A 114 9.23 1.67 -1.69
C THR A 114 9.63 0.36 -1.03
N LEU A 115 8.66 -0.39 -0.51
CA LEU A 115 8.87 -1.66 0.18
C LEU A 115 7.65 -2.55 -0.02
N ALA A 116 7.88 -3.86 -0.20
CA ALA A 116 6.84 -4.87 -0.13
C ALA A 116 7.31 -6.07 0.69
N ASP A 117 6.39 -6.75 1.36
CA ASP A 117 6.65 -8.04 2.03
C ASP A 117 5.80 -9.17 1.43
N SER A 118 5.93 -10.37 1.99
CA SER A 118 5.13 -11.53 1.59
C SER A 118 3.62 -11.33 1.75
N SER A 119 3.20 -10.49 2.70
CA SER A 119 1.79 -10.16 2.92
C SER A 119 1.24 -9.36 1.74
N ALA A 120 2.03 -8.44 1.20
CA ALA A 120 1.65 -7.69 -0.01
C ALA A 120 1.50 -8.63 -1.21
N ALA A 121 2.42 -9.57 -1.36
CA ALA A 121 2.34 -10.54 -2.44
C ALA A 121 1.10 -11.45 -2.34
N HIS A 122 0.78 -11.95 -1.14
CA HIS A 122 -0.46 -12.72 -0.91
C HIS A 122 -1.73 -11.88 -1.14
N MET A 123 -1.70 -10.59 -0.79
CA MET A 123 -2.82 -9.69 -1.05
C MET A 123 -3.08 -9.53 -2.56
N ILE A 124 -2.01 -9.35 -3.36
CA ILE A 124 -2.12 -9.30 -4.83
C ILE A 124 -2.54 -10.63 -5.43
N GLU A 125 -2.06 -11.76 -4.90
CA GLU A 125 -2.50 -13.11 -5.31
C GLU A 125 -4.01 -13.28 -5.08
N GLY A 126 -4.50 -12.91 -3.90
CA GLY A 126 -5.92 -12.95 -3.56
C GLY A 126 -6.76 -12.05 -4.47
N LEU A 127 -6.29 -10.83 -4.73
CA LEU A 127 -6.91 -9.89 -5.67
C LEU A 127 -6.98 -10.49 -7.08
N ALA A 128 -5.88 -11.08 -7.56
CA ALA A 128 -5.82 -11.71 -8.88
C ALA A 128 -6.79 -12.89 -9.02
N HIS A 129 -6.89 -13.74 -8.00
CA HIS A 129 -7.88 -14.82 -8.01
C HIS A 129 -9.32 -14.28 -8.01
N LYS A 130 -9.60 -13.20 -7.28
CA LYS A 130 -10.93 -12.58 -7.23
C LYS A 130 -11.29 -11.94 -8.57
N ALA A 131 -10.40 -11.17 -9.17
CA ALA A 131 -10.57 -10.56 -10.48
C ALA A 131 -10.73 -11.61 -11.59
N HIS A 132 -9.92 -12.68 -11.56
CA HIS A 132 -10.02 -13.76 -12.54
C HIS A 132 -11.39 -14.43 -12.50
N ARG A 133 -11.96 -14.69 -11.31
CA ARG A 133 -13.33 -15.22 -11.18
C ARG A 133 -14.41 -14.28 -11.72
N ARG A 134 -14.15 -12.98 -11.77
CA ARG A 134 -15.04 -11.94 -12.31
C ARG A 134 -14.84 -11.69 -13.80
N GLY A 135 -13.78 -12.26 -14.40
CA GLY A 135 -13.42 -12.01 -15.80
C GLY A 135 -12.65 -10.71 -16.03
N THR A 136 -12.16 -10.06 -14.96
CA THR A 136 -11.35 -8.83 -15.04
C THR A 136 -9.87 -9.20 -15.21
N ALA A 137 -9.20 -8.61 -16.19
CA ALA A 137 -7.78 -8.82 -16.43
C ALA A 137 -6.93 -7.88 -15.56
N ILE A 138 -5.98 -8.43 -14.80
CA ILE A 138 -5.05 -7.64 -13.98
C ILE A 138 -3.72 -7.44 -14.69
N TYR A 139 -3.27 -6.19 -14.73
CA TYR A 139 -1.93 -5.78 -15.12
C TYR A 139 -1.17 -5.18 -13.94
N LEU A 140 0.05 -5.64 -13.72
CA LEU A 140 0.97 -5.09 -12.72
C LEU A 140 2.08 -4.33 -13.44
N THR A 141 2.25 -3.04 -13.13
CA THR A 141 3.27 -2.16 -13.75
C THR A 141 4.21 -1.57 -12.71
N GLY A 142 5.37 -1.06 -13.13
CA GLY A 142 6.29 -0.37 -12.21
C GLY A 142 6.94 -1.24 -11.14
N ALA A 143 6.75 -2.56 -11.16
CA ALA A 143 7.33 -3.46 -10.18
C ALA A 143 8.85 -3.59 -10.35
N THR A 144 9.62 -3.20 -9.33
CA THR A 144 11.07 -3.39 -9.31
C THR A 144 11.44 -4.88 -9.47
N PRO A 145 12.65 -5.23 -9.94
CA PRO A 145 13.05 -6.63 -10.10
C PRO A 145 12.96 -7.46 -8.81
N ALA A 146 13.21 -6.83 -7.65
CA ALA A 146 13.07 -7.46 -6.34
C ALA A 146 11.59 -7.76 -6.03
N LEU A 147 10.72 -6.75 -6.14
CA LEU A 147 9.28 -6.90 -5.95
C LEU A 147 8.67 -7.94 -6.90
N ARG A 148 9.04 -7.88 -8.18
CA ARG A 148 8.57 -8.83 -9.18
C ARG A 148 8.98 -10.26 -8.83
N ARG A 149 10.21 -10.47 -8.33
CA ARG A 149 10.66 -11.80 -7.89
C ARG A 149 9.82 -12.30 -6.72
N GLU A 150 9.55 -11.45 -5.74
CA GLU A 150 8.74 -11.79 -4.59
C GLU A 150 7.30 -12.18 -4.99
N LEU A 151 6.66 -11.35 -5.82
CA LEU A 151 5.34 -11.65 -6.38
C LEU A 151 5.30 -12.98 -7.14
N LEU A 152 6.28 -13.22 -8.02
CA LEU A 152 6.38 -14.48 -8.77
C LEU A 152 6.62 -15.68 -7.86
N THR A 153 7.29 -15.52 -6.73
CA THR A 153 7.55 -16.61 -5.78
C THR A 153 6.27 -17.00 -5.04
N GLN A 154 5.39 -16.04 -4.79
CA GLN A 154 4.09 -16.20 -4.13
C GLN A 154 2.93 -16.48 -5.10
N GLY A 155 3.20 -17.06 -6.27
CA GLY A 155 2.13 -17.52 -7.18
C GLY A 155 1.46 -16.44 -8.04
N VAL A 156 1.84 -15.17 -7.91
CA VAL A 156 1.35 -14.07 -8.75
C VAL A 156 1.97 -14.19 -10.15
N ARG A 157 1.42 -15.08 -10.98
CA ARG A 157 1.98 -15.47 -12.28
C ARG A 157 0.93 -15.41 -13.39
N PRO A 158 1.36 -15.32 -14.67
CA PRO A 158 0.47 -15.62 -15.79
C PRO A 158 -0.10 -17.05 -15.66
N PRO A 159 -1.37 -17.29 -16.03
CA PRO A 159 -2.29 -16.38 -16.72
C PRO A 159 -3.09 -15.45 -15.79
N LEU A 160 -2.94 -15.54 -14.47
CA LEU A 160 -3.71 -14.75 -13.51
C LEU A 160 -3.40 -13.24 -13.58
N VAL A 161 -2.13 -12.89 -13.78
CA VAL A 161 -1.68 -11.50 -13.92
C VAL A 161 -0.79 -11.31 -15.14
N HIS A 162 -0.75 -10.09 -15.64
CA HIS A 162 0.16 -9.68 -16.71
C HIS A 162 1.12 -8.60 -16.20
N TYR A 163 2.42 -8.81 -16.42
CA TYR A 163 3.43 -7.82 -16.07
C TYR A 163 3.72 -6.92 -17.27
N ALA A 164 3.72 -5.61 -17.05
CA ALA A 164 4.15 -4.63 -18.03
C ALA A 164 5.17 -3.67 -17.40
N ALA A 165 6.01 -3.03 -18.21
CA ALA A 165 7.00 -2.09 -17.70
C ALA A 165 6.34 -0.78 -17.28
N THR A 166 5.43 -0.28 -18.11
CA THR A 166 4.71 1.00 -17.90
C THR A 166 3.20 0.82 -18.12
N ILE A 167 2.42 1.80 -17.66
CA ILE A 167 0.97 1.83 -17.84
C ILE A 167 0.61 1.81 -19.34
N GLU A 168 1.33 2.54 -20.18
CA GLU A 168 1.10 2.58 -21.64
C GLU A 168 1.26 1.19 -22.26
N THR A 169 2.32 0.47 -21.89
CA THR A 169 2.55 -0.90 -22.38
C THR A 169 1.47 -1.88 -21.90
N ALA A 170 0.91 -1.66 -20.72
CA ALA A 170 -0.22 -2.45 -20.21
C ALA A 170 -1.50 -2.15 -21.01
N LEU A 171 -1.81 -0.88 -21.25
CA LEU A 171 -2.96 -0.47 -22.07
C LEU A 171 -2.87 -1.01 -23.50
N ASP A 172 -1.70 -0.92 -24.14
CA ASP A 172 -1.50 -1.46 -25.49
C ASP A 172 -1.59 -2.99 -25.55
N SER A 173 -1.17 -3.68 -24.48
CA SER A 173 -1.37 -5.12 -24.35
C SER A 173 -2.84 -5.48 -24.19
N ALA A 174 -3.59 -4.70 -23.40
CA ALA A 174 -5.03 -4.89 -23.20
C ALA A 174 -5.84 -4.61 -24.49
N ARG A 175 -5.50 -3.55 -25.24
CA ARG A 175 -6.07 -3.24 -26.56
C ARG A 175 -5.84 -4.36 -27.56
N ARG A 176 -4.61 -4.89 -27.65
CA ARG A 176 -4.29 -6.01 -28.55
C ARG A 176 -5.06 -7.31 -28.23
N ARG A 177 -5.52 -7.45 -26.99
CA ARG A 177 -6.36 -8.58 -26.54
C ARG A 177 -7.86 -8.33 -26.70
N GLY A 178 -8.26 -7.16 -27.22
CA GLY A 178 -9.66 -6.78 -27.39
C GLY A 178 -10.39 -6.52 -26.07
N LEU A 179 -9.65 -6.27 -24.98
CA LEU A 179 -10.23 -5.99 -23.66
C LEU A 179 -10.64 -4.52 -23.49
N ILE A 180 -10.09 -3.64 -24.33
CA ILE A 180 -10.37 -2.20 -24.40
C ILE A 180 -10.48 -1.85 -25.90
N PRO A 181 -11.42 -0.99 -26.35
CA PRO A 181 -11.49 -0.51 -27.72
C PRO A 181 -10.20 0.22 -28.11
N ALA A 182 -9.82 0.09 -29.38
CA ALA A 182 -8.71 0.86 -29.93
C ALA A 182 -9.01 2.36 -29.80
N ALA A 183 -8.00 3.14 -29.41
CA ALA A 183 -8.11 4.60 -29.42
C ALA A 183 -8.40 5.04 -30.88
N ALA A 184 -9.52 5.74 -31.07
CA ALA A 184 -9.92 6.30 -32.36
C ALA A 184 -8.98 7.44 -32.78
#